data_AF-A0A094NX70-F1
#
_entry.id   AF-A0A094NX70-F1
#
_cell.length_a   1.000
_cell.length_b   1.000
_cell.length_c   1.000
_cell.angle_alpha   90.00
_cell.angle_beta   90.00
_cell.angle_gamma   90.00
#
_symmetry.space_group_name_H-M   'P 1'
#
loop_
_entity.id
_entity.type
_entity.pdbx_description
1 polymer ?
#
loop_
_entity_poly.entity_id
_entity_poly.type
_entity_poly.pdbx_seq_one_letter_code
_entity_poly.pdbx_strand_id
1 'polypeptide(L)'
;MNDSRETSNSKVIGIRRLKEPMPTPLKTRIFTVANQKGGVGKTTTAVNIAAALAMGGLKVLVIDLDPQGNACTALGIDREELAGMYEVLVKDLPLSKVVTKVAGFPHLECAPADVELAGAEINMVG
;
A
#
# COMPACT_ATOMS: atom_id res chain seq x y z
N MET A 1 -43.90 14.48 9.26
CA MET A 1 -42.69 14.86 8.50
C MET A 1 -41.60 13.85 8.84
N ASN A 2 -41.23 12.98 7.91
CA ASN A 2 -40.11 12.05 8.07
C ASN A 2 -38.84 12.74 7.57
N ASP A 3 -37.88 12.97 8.45
CA ASP A 3 -36.58 13.57 8.14
C ASP A 3 -35.62 12.46 7.68
N SER A 4 -35.64 12.19 6.37
CA SER A 4 -34.81 11.19 5.69
C SER A 4 -33.37 11.70 5.51
N ARG A 5 -32.64 11.92 6.61
CA ARG A 5 -31.20 12.25 6.60
C ARG A 5 -30.31 11.12 7.10
N GLU A 6 -30.75 9.87 6.96
CA GLU A 6 -29.81 8.75 6.91
C GLU A 6 -29.24 8.66 5.49
N THR A 7 -28.01 9.12 5.33
CA THR A 7 -27.21 8.81 4.14
C THR A 7 -26.82 7.35 4.20
N SER A 8 -27.71 6.49 3.71
CA SER A 8 -27.35 5.11 3.39
C SER A 8 -26.23 5.12 2.36
N ASN A 9 -25.08 4.53 2.71
CA ASN A 9 -24.19 3.85 1.78
C ASN A 9 -23.61 4.69 0.62
N SER A 10 -22.56 5.49 0.87
CA SER A 10 -21.69 6.01 -0.20
C SER A 10 -20.47 5.07 -0.31
N LYS A 11 -20.32 4.14 -1.28
CA LYS A 11 -20.21 4.30 -2.75
C LYS A 11 -19.25 5.46 -3.05
N VAL A 12 -17.97 5.26 -3.36
CA VAL A 12 -17.38 4.51 -4.49
C VAL A 12 -15.89 4.21 -4.21
N ILE A 13 -15.45 2.96 -4.38
CA ILE A 13 -14.02 2.58 -4.45
C ILE A 13 -13.67 2.42 -5.94
N GLY A 14 -13.02 3.43 -6.53
CA GLY A 14 -12.23 3.35 -7.77
C GLY A 14 -12.86 2.72 -9.02
N ILE A 15 -13.86 3.35 -9.66
CA ILE A 15 -14.46 2.83 -10.92
C ILE A 15 -14.15 3.70 -12.15
N ARG A 16 -13.48 4.85 -11.99
CA ARG A 16 -13.04 5.65 -13.15
C ARG A 16 -11.69 5.12 -13.66
N ARG A 17 -11.78 4.12 -14.53
CA ARG A 17 -10.67 3.74 -15.41
C ARG A 17 -10.44 4.89 -16.40
N LEU A 18 -9.19 5.22 -16.69
CA LEU A 18 -8.87 6.13 -17.79
C LEU A 18 -9.51 5.60 -19.09
N LYS A 19 -9.89 6.51 -20.00
CA LYS A 19 -10.49 6.14 -21.30
C LYS A 19 -9.56 5.21 -22.10
N GLU A 20 -8.26 5.37 -21.92
CA GLU A 20 -7.21 4.48 -22.42
C GLU A 20 -6.26 4.12 -21.26
N PRO A 21 -5.79 2.86 -21.16
CA PRO A 21 -4.84 2.47 -20.13
C PRO A 21 -3.49 3.18 -20.36
N MET A 22 -2.77 3.45 -19.27
CA MET A 22 -1.42 3.99 -19.35
C MET A 22 -0.49 2.99 -20.07
N PRO A 23 0.50 3.47 -20.83
CA PRO A 23 1.53 2.62 -21.42
C PRO A 23 2.23 1.81 -20.34
N THR A 24 2.31 0.49 -20.53
CA THR A 24 3.06 -0.38 -19.62
C THR A 24 4.56 -0.13 -19.81
N PRO A 25 5.33 0.12 -18.75
CA PRO A 25 6.77 0.33 -18.88
C PRO A 25 7.47 -0.96 -19.31
N LEU A 26 8.51 -0.86 -20.14
CA LEU A 26 9.29 -2.01 -20.64
C LEU A 26 9.97 -2.83 -19.52
N LYS A 27 10.19 -2.21 -18.36
CA LYS A 27 10.78 -2.81 -17.15
C LYS A 27 10.09 -2.23 -15.92
N THR A 28 10.09 -2.98 -14.82
CA THR A 28 9.60 -2.50 -13.52
C THR A 28 10.29 -1.19 -13.14
N ARG A 29 9.48 -0.20 -12.74
CA ARG A 29 9.95 1.09 -12.23
C ARG A 29 9.82 1.08 -10.71
N ILE A 30 10.88 1.48 -10.02
CA ILE A 30 10.90 1.57 -8.56
C ILE A 30 10.86 3.04 -8.17
N PHE A 31 9.88 3.40 -7.35
CA PHE A 31 9.75 4.74 -6.78
C PHE A 31 9.91 4.63 -5.27
N THR A 32 10.77 5.48 -4.69
CA THR A 32 10.98 5.55 -3.25
C THR A 32 10.51 6.90 -2.74
N VAL A 33 9.67 6.90 -1.71
CA VAL A 33 9.19 8.13 -1.05
C VAL A 33 9.81 8.19 0.33
N ALA A 34 10.86 8.98 0.49
CA ALA A 34 11.64 9.07 1.72
C ALA A 34 11.79 10.53 2.19
N ASN A 35 11.72 10.72 3.50
CA ASN A 35 11.96 11.99 4.19
C ASN A 35 12.08 11.71 5.70
N GLN A 36 13.13 12.22 6.35
CA GLN A 36 13.39 11.98 7.78
C GLN A 36 12.33 12.62 8.70
N LYS A 37 11.63 13.67 8.25
CA LYS A 37 10.60 14.33 9.05
C LYS A 37 9.29 13.53 9.07
N GLY A 38 8.70 13.37 10.25
CA GLY A 38 7.36 12.82 10.44
C GLY A 38 6.26 13.75 9.92
N GLY A 39 5.13 13.19 9.47
CA GLY A 39 3.95 13.97 9.10
C GLY A 39 4.04 14.80 7.81
N VAL A 40 5.05 14.56 6.96
CA VAL A 40 5.26 15.32 5.70
C VAL A 40 4.57 14.72 4.47
N GLY A 41 3.66 13.76 4.67
CA GLY A 41 2.85 13.18 3.59
C GLY A 41 3.49 12.03 2.80
N LYS A 42 4.59 11.42 3.27
CA LYS A 42 5.24 10.28 2.57
C LYS A 42 4.27 9.16 2.20
N THR A 43 3.57 8.62 3.20
CA THR A 43 2.58 7.55 3.02
C THR A 43 1.46 8.01 2.11
N THR A 44 0.91 9.19 2.35
CA THR A 44 -0.15 9.79 1.54
C THR A 44 0.25 9.86 0.07
N THR A 45 1.46 10.35 -0.22
CA THR A 45 2.01 10.42 -1.58
C THR A 45 2.17 9.02 -2.18
N ALA A 46 2.78 8.08 -1.46
CA ALA A 46 3.02 6.73 -1.95
C ALA A 46 1.72 6.00 -2.32
N VAL A 47 0.72 5.99 -1.42
CA VAL A 47 -0.54 5.27 -1.66
C VAL A 47 -1.38 5.91 -2.76
N ASN A 48 -1.40 7.24 -2.87
CA ASN A 48 -2.16 7.93 -3.91
C ASN A 48 -1.54 7.77 -5.29
N ILE A 49 -0.20 7.84 -5.41
CA ILE A 49 0.49 7.52 -6.67
C ILE A 49 0.20 6.07 -7.05
N ALA A 50 0.31 5.13 -6.11
CA ALA A 50 0.05 3.72 -6.38
C ALA A 50 -1.38 3.46 -6.86
N ALA A 51 -2.38 4.02 -6.18
CA ALA A 51 -3.78 3.95 -6.57
C ALA A 51 -4.02 4.55 -7.96
N ALA A 52 -3.46 5.73 -8.25
CA ALA A 52 -3.59 6.38 -9.55
C ALA A 52 -2.98 5.55 -10.70
N LEU A 53 -1.78 4.98 -10.50
CA LEU A 53 -1.13 4.11 -11.48
C LEU A 53 -1.94 2.83 -11.71
N ALA A 54 -2.45 2.21 -10.64
CA ALA A 54 -3.28 1.01 -10.73
C ALA A 54 -4.62 1.28 -11.44
N MET A 55 -5.27 2.41 -11.15
CA MET A 55 -6.48 2.86 -11.86
C MET A 55 -6.22 3.17 -13.33
N GLY A 56 -5.00 3.59 -13.67
CA GLY A 56 -4.52 3.72 -15.04
C GLY A 56 -4.21 2.40 -15.74
N GLY A 57 -4.38 1.25 -15.08
CA GLY A 57 -4.20 -0.08 -15.66
C GLY A 57 -2.82 -0.68 -15.47
N LEU A 58 -1.93 -0.05 -14.71
CA LEU A 58 -0.62 -0.61 -14.39
C LEU A 58 -0.70 -1.60 -13.23
N LYS A 59 0.19 -2.58 -13.22
CA LYS A 59 0.42 -3.44 -12.06
C LYS A 59 1.32 -2.71 -11.06
N VAL A 60 0.85 -2.58 -9.82
CA VAL A 60 1.53 -1.78 -8.80
C VAL A 60 1.63 -2.59 -7.51
N LEU A 61 2.83 -2.60 -6.94
CA LEU A 61 3.09 -3.12 -5.60
C LEU A 61 3.54 -1.97 -4.70
N VAL A 62 2.83 -1.74 -3.61
CA VAL A 62 3.27 -0.87 -2.51
C VAL A 62 4.08 -1.73 -1.55
N ILE A 63 5.27 -1.27 -1.17
CA ILE A 63 6.09 -1.89 -0.12
C ILE A 63 6.08 -0.93 1.06
N ASP A 64 5.46 -1.32 2.17
CA ASP A 64 5.45 -0.52 3.39
C ASP A 64 6.66 -0.90 4.24
N LEU A 65 7.52 0.09 4.52
CA LEU A 65 8.73 -0.07 5.33
C LEU A 65 8.68 0.81 6.59
N ASP A 66 7.53 1.40 6.91
CA ASP A 66 7.32 2.10 8.16
C ASP A 66 6.70 1.11 9.16
N PRO A 67 7.33 0.79 10.30
CA PRO A 67 6.79 -0.15 11.29
C PRO A 67 5.36 0.19 11.75
N GLN A 68 4.95 1.47 11.62
CA GLN A 68 3.58 1.91 11.90
C GLN A 68 2.54 1.36 10.90
N GLY A 69 2.98 0.87 9.74
CA GLY A 69 2.16 0.24 8.69
C GLY A 69 1.05 1.13 8.13
N ASN A 70 1.32 2.43 8.06
CA ASN A 70 0.33 3.43 7.66
C ASN A 70 -0.14 3.24 6.20
N ALA A 71 0.67 2.64 5.32
CA ALA A 71 0.28 2.45 3.92
C ALA A 71 -0.80 1.38 3.79
N CYS A 72 -0.66 0.26 4.51
CA CYS A 72 -1.68 -0.80 4.54
C CYS A 72 -3.01 -0.29 5.09
N THR A 73 -2.97 0.43 6.20
CA THR A 73 -4.16 1.06 6.80
C THR A 73 -4.84 2.00 5.80
N ALA A 74 -4.07 2.85 5.11
CA ALA A 74 -4.62 3.76 4.10
C ALA A 74 -5.21 3.05 2.87
N LEU A 75 -4.76 1.81 2.60
CA LEU A 75 -5.27 0.95 1.54
C LEU A 75 -6.41 0.02 2.01
N GLY A 76 -6.81 0.09 3.29
CA GLY A 76 -7.87 -0.75 3.85
C GLY A 76 -7.50 -2.22 4.00
N ILE A 77 -6.20 -2.52 4.14
CA ILE A 77 -5.71 -3.87 4.44
C ILE A 77 -5.66 -4.04 5.96
N ASP A 78 -6.33 -5.09 6.45
CA ASP A 78 -6.21 -5.53 7.83
C ASP A 78 -4.83 -6.17 8.05
N ARG A 79 -4.19 -5.82 9.17
CA ARG A 79 -2.81 -6.21 9.50
C ARG A 79 -2.74 -7.30 10.56
N GLU A 80 -3.85 -7.69 11.15
CA GLU A 80 -3.85 -8.75 12.16
C GLU A 80 -3.28 -10.06 11.57
N GLU A 81 -2.26 -10.61 12.24
CA GLU A 81 -1.65 -11.92 11.96
C GLU A 81 -0.88 -12.10 10.63
N LEU A 82 -0.62 -11.03 9.87
CA LEU A 82 0.15 -11.13 8.62
C LEU A 82 1.67 -11.02 8.86
N ALA A 83 2.43 -11.97 8.29
CA ALA A 83 3.86 -11.81 8.06
C ALA A 83 4.11 -10.58 7.17
N GLY A 84 5.16 -9.82 7.46
CA GLY A 84 5.44 -8.54 6.82
C GLY A 84 6.84 -8.42 6.27
N MET A 85 7.27 -7.19 6.06
CA MET A 85 8.58 -6.87 5.51
C MET A 85 9.74 -7.28 6.42
N TYR A 86 9.55 -7.45 7.72
CA TYR A 86 10.56 -8.00 8.61
C TYR A 86 10.90 -9.46 8.25
N GLU A 87 9.89 -10.32 8.07
CA GLU A 87 10.12 -11.69 7.63
C GLU A 87 10.89 -11.74 6.30
N VAL A 88 10.56 -10.83 5.38
CA VAL A 88 11.21 -10.77 4.07
C VAL A 88 12.66 -10.30 4.18
N LEU A 89 12.93 -9.27 4.98
CA LEU A 89 14.25 -8.64 5.06
C LEU A 89 15.21 -9.34 6.03
N VAL A 90 14.70 -10.00 7.07
CA VAL A 90 15.49 -10.56 8.17
C VAL A 90 15.42 -12.09 8.20
N LYS A 91 14.28 -12.69 7.86
CA LYS A 91 14.06 -14.14 7.92
C LYS A 91 14.09 -14.82 6.54
N ASP A 92 14.53 -14.10 5.49
CA ASP A 92 14.60 -14.56 4.09
C ASP A 92 13.28 -15.13 3.54
N LEU A 93 12.13 -14.69 4.05
CA LEU A 93 10.84 -15.10 3.51
C LEU A 93 10.66 -14.52 2.09
N PRO A 94 10.26 -15.32 1.08
CA PRO A 94 10.03 -14.77 -0.25
C PRO A 94 8.95 -13.68 -0.23
N LEU A 95 9.22 -12.51 -0.81
CA LEU A 95 8.28 -11.36 -0.86
C LEU A 95 6.86 -11.76 -1.29
N SER A 96 6.74 -12.67 -2.25
CA SER A 96 5.44 -13.17 -2.73
C SER A 96 4.57 -13.84 -1.67
N LYS A 97 5.12 -14.20 -0.50
CA LYS A 97 4.38 -14.80 0.62
C LYS A 97 3.69 -13.78 1.51
N VAL A 98 4.09 -12.51 1.43
CA VAL A 98 3.52 -11.44 2.27
C VAL A 98 2.68 -10.44 1.45
N VAL A 99 2.68 -10.57 0.11
CA VAL A 99 1.92 -9.66 -0.76
C VAL A 99 0.41 -9.91 -0.62
N THR A 100 -0.31 -8.84 -0.30
CA THR A 100 -1.77 -8.82 -0.14
C THR A 100 -2.44 -7.94 -1.19
N LYS A 101 -3.55 -8.41 -1.75
CA LYS A 101 -4.34 -7.64 -2.72
C LYS A 101 -5.13 -6.51 -2.02
N VAL A 102 -5.19 -5.35 -2.65
CA VAL A 102 -6.01 -4.23 -2.17
C VAL A 102 -7.45 -4.39 -2.68
N ALA A 103 -8.42 -4.39 -1.75
CA ALA A 103 -9.84 -4.50 -2.10
C ALA A 103 -10.29 -3.34 -3.00
N GLY A 104 -11.05 -3.65 -4.06
CA GLY A 104 -11.52 -2.64 -5.02
C GLY A 104 -10.51 -2.22 -6.09
N PHE A 105 -9.27 -2.73 -6.05
CA PHE A 105 -8.25 -2.44 -7.07
C PHE A 105 -7.76 -3.73 -7.76
N PRO A 106 -8.05 -3.94 -9.06
CA PRO A 106 -7.66 -5.17 -9.77
C PRO A 106 -6.15 -5.39 -9.92
N HIS A 107 -5.35 -4.33 -9.84
CA HIS A 107 -3.92 -4.34 -10.16
C HIS A 107 -3.06 -3.66 -9.09
N LEU A 108 -3.59 -3.51 -7.86
CA LEU A 108 -2.86 -2.95 -6.72
C LEU A 108 -2.69 -4.00 -5.64
N GLU A 109 -1.44 -4.17 -5.24
CA GLU A 109 -1.04 -5.06 -4.16
C GLU A 109 -0.17 -4.30 -3.16
N CYS A 110 -0.05 -4.83 -1.95
CA CYS A 110 0.75 -4.25 -0.88
C CYS A 110 1.50 -5.34 -0.13
N ALA A 111 2.80 -5.14 0.10
CA ALA A 111 3.59 -5.90 1.05
C ALA A 111 3.62 -5.12 2.38
N PRO A 112 3.03 -5.66 3.46
CA PRO A 112 2.81 -4.93 4.70
C PRO A 112 4.07 -4.80 5.54
N ALA A 113 4.18 -3.69 6.25
CA ALA A 113 5.08 -3.58 7.38
C ALA A 113 4.48 -4.29 8.60
N ASP A 114 5.33 -4.93 9.38
CA ASP A 114 5.03 -5.49 10.68
C ASP A 114 5.74 -4.69 11.79
N VAL A 115 5.33 -4.91 13.04
CA VAL A 115 5.88 -4.19 14.20
C VAL A 115 7.32 -4.61 14.50
N GLU A 116 7.72 -5.84 14.11
CA GLU A 116 9.09 -6.34 14.31
C GLU A 116 10.12 -5.53 13.48
N LEU A 117 9.67 -4.87 12.40
CA LEU A 117 10.49 -3.99 11.58
C LEU A 117 11.14 -2.84 12.39
N ALA A 118 10.52 -2.38 13.48
CA ALA A 118 11.13 -1.39 14.37
C ALA A 118 12.40 -1.94 15.06
N GLY A 119 12.47 -3.25 15.30
CA GLY A 119 13.64 -3.93 15.86
C GLY A 119 14.69 -4.30 14.82
N ALA A 120 14.32 -4.42 13.54
CA ALA A 120 15.28 -4.69 12.45
C ALA A 120 16.31 -3.57 12.27
N GLU A 121 15.92 -2.30 12.49
CA GLU A 121 16.84 -1.17 12.39
C GLU A 121 18.03 -1.29 13.36
N ILE A 122 17.83 -1.90 14.52
CA ILE A 122 18.90 -2.14 15.50
C ILE A 122 19.78 -3.32 15.07
N ASN A 123 19.17 -4.38 14.51
CA ASN A 123 19.88 -5.60 14.11
C ASN A 123 20.66 -5.47 12.79
N MET A 124 20.28 -4.53 11.91
CA MET A 124 20.92 -4.32 10.61
C MET A 124 22.05 -3.27 10.62
N VAL A 125 22.25 -2.59 11.76
CA VAL A 125 23.33 -1.59 11.95
C VAL A 125 24.40 -2.10 12.93
N GLY A 126 24.36 -3.39 13.29
CA GLY A 126 25.35 -4.08 14.13
C GLY A 126 26.41 -4.82 13.33
#